data_AF-A0AAE3KM67-F1
#
_entry.id   AF-A0AAE3KM67-F1
#
_cell.length_a   1.000
_cell.length_b   1.000
_cell.length_c   1.000
_cell.angle_alpha   90.00
_cell.angle_beta   90.00
_cell.angle_gamma   90.00
#
_symmetry.space_group_name_H-M   'P 1'
#
loop_
_entity.id
_entity.type
_entity.pdbx_description
1 polymer ?
#
loop_
_entity_poly.entity_id
_entity_poly.type
_entity_poly.pdbx_seq_one_letter_code
_entity_poly.pdbx_strand_id
1 'polypeptide(L)'
;MTGDSAVPPGAAPQAPDPLKITLSPPSAADSSRRTSDTAAEKKARGAWIRPVVEVIRQVCRWIRAVLRRWKIPPAVWKALLITAVGAFVITRWDFSGSPVDSTASQRTDCPSDVTRYFAPGAEDAVLVEAYHTASFVVTICQDASGALHYDGRKRGLPVTPRTHIALPAQKDPFGHVARNGTFEYRMTGSRLVVTNSGRVLVDEAATLISP
;
A
#
# COMPACT_ATOMS: atom_id res chain seq x y z
N MET A 1 0.41 -26.14 -73.35
CA MET A 1 -0.77 -25.37 -72.91
C MET A 1 -0.85 -25.52 -71.40
N THR A 2 -0.13 -24.67 -70.68
CA THR A 2 -0.01 -24.65 -69.22
C THR A 2 -0.93 -23.55 -68.69
N GLY A 3 -1.99 -23.94 -67.98
CA GLY A 3 -2.93 -23.03 -67.34
C GLY A 3 -2.86 -23.18 -65.83
N ASP A 4 -2.01 -22.38 -65.18
CA ASP A 4 -2.01 -22.18 -63.74
C ASP A 4 -3.01 -21.06 -63.40
N SER A 5 -4.18 -21.42 -62.88
CA SER A 5 -5.11 -20.48 -62.26
C SER A 5 -4.74 -20.29 -60.79
N ALA A 6 -4.05 -19.19 -60.50
CA ALA A 6 -3.84 -18.72 -59.14
C ALA A 6 -5.15 -18.22 -58.52
N VAL A 7 -5.54 -18.82 -57.39
CA VAL A 7 -6.64 -18.37 -56.53
C VAL A 7 -6.10 -17.28 -55.60
N PRO A 8 -6.71 -16.08 -55.52
CA PRO A 8 -6.30 -15.07 -54.54
C PRO A 8 -6.79 -15.45 -53.13
N PRO A 9 -6.01 -15.19 -52.07
CA PRO A 9 -6.45 -15.41 -50.69
C PRO A 9 -7.56 -14.40 -50.33
N GLY A 10 -8.66 -14.94 -49.81
CA GLY A 10 -9.83 -14.18 -49.38
C GLY A 10 -9.50 -13.17 -48.29
N ALA A 11 -9.98 -11.93 -48.48
CA ALA A 11 -9.95 -10.88 -47.48
C ALA A 11 -10.78 -11.27 -46.26
N ALA A 12 -10.17 -11.22 -45.08
CA ALA A 12 -10.87 -11.37 -43.81
C ALA A 12 -11.86 -10.21 -43.59
N PRO A 13 -13.01 -10.45 -42.95
CA PRO A 13 -14.00 -9.42 -42.66
C PRO A 13 -13.43 -8.38 -41.67
N GLN A 14 -13.47 -7.11 -42.07
CA GLN A 14 -13.14 -5.98 -41.19
C GLN A 14 -14.20 -5.88 -40.08
N ALA A 15 -13.77 -5.98 -38.82
CA ALA A 15 -14.60 -5.67 -37.67
C ALA A 15 -14.89 -4.15 -37.62
N PRO A 16 -16.09 -3.73 -37.21
CA PRO A 16 -16.46 -2.32 -37.16
C PRO A 16 -15.62 -1.55 -36.13
N ASP A 17 -15.18 -0.36 -36.55
CA ASP A 17 -14.37 0.61 -35.82
C ASP A 17 -15.12 1.12 -34.56
N PRO A 18 -14.65 0.87 -33.32
CA PRO A 18 -15.35 1.30 -32.11
C PRO A 18 -15.08 2.79 -31.74
N LEU A 19 -14.37 3.54 -32.58
CA LEU A 19 -13.85 4.88 -32.26
C LEU A 19 -14.54 6.02 -33.01
N LYS A 20 -15.85 5.93 -33.22
CA LYS A 20 -16.71 7.09 -33.53
C LYS A 20 -17.59 7.45 -32.33
N ILE A 21 -16.94 7.82 -31.22
CA ILE A 21 -17.63 8.53 -30.13
C ILE A 21 -17.45 10.01 -30.40
N THR A 22 -18.44 10.59 -31.08
CA THR A 22 -18.61 12.03 -31.22
C THR A 22 -18.76 12.63 -29.82
N LEU A 23 -17.75 13.36 -29.35
CA LEU A 23 -17.79 14.11 -28.10
C LEU A 23 -18.77 15.28 -28.27
N SER A 24 -19.98 15.15 -27.73
CA SER A 24 -20.87 16.29 -27.51
C SER A 24 -20.31 17.17 -26.38
N PRO A 25 -20.33 18.51 -26.52
CA PRO A 25 -19.91 19.40 -25.46
C PRO A 25 -20.85 19.30 -24.25
N PRO A 26 -20.35 19.42 -23.01
CA PRO A 26 -21.15 19.33 -21.81
C PRO A 26 -22.12 20.52 -21.71
N SER A 27 -23.41 20.19 -21.60
CA SER A 27 -24.50 21.14 -21.35
C SER A 27 -24.37 21.78 -19.96
N ALA A 28 -24.50 23.10 -19.90
CA ALA A 28 -24.33 23.94 -18.71
C ALA A 28 -25.39 23.74 -17.59
N ALA A 29 -26.22 22.70 -17.66
CA ALA A 29 -27.32 22.47 -16.74
C ALA A 29 -26.93 21.69 -15.45
N ASP A 30 -25.71 21.16 -15.34
CA ASP A 30 -25.35 20.22 -14.25
C ASP A 30 -24.77 20.89 -12.98
N SER A 31 -24.76 22.23 -12.93
CA SER A 31 -24.21 22.97 -11.79
C SER A 31 -25.09 22.96 -10.52
N SER A 32 -26.34 22.50 -10.63
CA SER A 32 -27.28 22.52 -9.49
C SER A 32 -27.28 21.24 -8.64
N ARG A 33 -26.68 20.14 -9.09
CA ARG A 33 -26.67 18.86 -8.34
C ARG A 33 -25.57 18.75 -7.28
N ARG A 34 -24.55 19.63 -7.33
CA ARG A 34 -23.33 19.51 -6.51
C ARG A 34 -23.51 19.97 -5.05
N THR A 35 -24.62 20.61 -4.69
CA THR A 35 -24.86 21.08 -3.32
C THR A 35 -25.58 20.07 -2.43
N SER A 36 -26.13 18.98 -2.99
CA SER A 36 -26.86 17.96 -2.22
C SER A 36 -25.94 16.92 -1.57
N ASP A 37 -24.76 16.68 -2.13
CA ASP A 37 -23.88 15.58 -1.69
C ASP A 37 -23.05 15.91 -0.43
N THR A 38 -22.88 17.20 -0.10
CA THR A 38 -22.11 17.61 1.10
C THR A 38 -22.87 17.38 2.41
N ALA A 39 -24.20 17.22 2.36
CA ALA A 39 -25.01 16.90 3.54
C ALA A 39 -25.01 15.40 3.87
N ALA A 40 -24.83 14.52 2.88
CA ALA A 40 -24.76 13.08 3.09
C ALA A 40 -23.38 12.62 3.60
N GLU A 41 -22.30 13.26 3.18
CA GLU A 41 -20.94 12.87 3.57
C GLU A 41 -20.64 13.17 5.06
N LYS A 42 -21.28 14.18 5.66
CA LYS A 42 -21.12 14.49 7.09
C LYS A 42 -21.69 13.41 8.02
N LYS A 43 -22.65 12.58 7.54
CA LYS A 43 -23.25 11.51 8.35
C LYS A 43 -22.43 10.20 8.35
N ALA A 44 -21.53 10.03 7.37
CA ALA A 44 -20.69 8.83 7.25
C ALA A 44 -19.44 8.84 8.15
N ARG A 45 -19.00 10.03 8.61
CA ARG A 45 -17.81 10.17 9.48
C ARG A 45 -18.02 9.68 10.93
N GLY A 46 -19.24 9.36 11.34
CA GLY A 46 -19.56 8.80 12.66
C GLY A 46 -19.65 7.26 12.72
N ALA A 47 -19.60 6.57 11.59
CA ALA A 47 -19.89 5.13 11.52
C ALA A 47 -18.70 4.21 11.87
N TRP A 48 -17.46 4.72 11.85
CA TRP A 48 -16.25 3.91 12.04
C TRP A 48 -15.70 3.90 13.48
N ILE A 49 -16.23 4.72 14.39
CA ILE A 49 -15.80 4.74 15.81
C ILE A 49 -16.45 3.60 16.62
N ARG A 50 -17.62 3.13 16.20
CA ARG A 50 -18.36 2.05 16.87
C ARG A 50 -17.61 0.71 16.98
N PRO A 51 -16.91 0.19 15.96
CA PRO A 51 -16.18 -1.08 16.09
C PRO A 51 -14.98 -0.98 17.03
N VAL A 52 -14.26 0.15 17.05
CA VAL A 52 -13.04 0.31 17.87
C VAL A 52 -13.36 0.30 19.37
N VAL A 53 -14.45 0.98 19.78
CA VAL A 53 -14.88 1.00 21.18
C VAL A 53 -15.32 -0.39 21.65
N GLU A 54 -15.92 -1.20 20.78
CA GLU A 54 -16.35 -2.55 21.15
C GLU A 54 -15.17 -3.53 21.28
N VAL A 55 -14.15 -3.42 20.42
CA VAL A 55 -12.89 -4.17 20.58
C VAL A 55 -12.20 -3.80 21.89
N ILE A 56 -12.11 -2.51 22.23
CA ILE A 56 -11.52 -2.05 23.51
C ILE A 56 -12.31 -2.62 24.70
N ARG A 57 -13.65 -2.62 24.66
CA ARG A 57 -14.46 -3.24 25.72
C ARG A 57 -14.26 -4.74 25.82
N GLN A 58 -14.09 -5.43 24.69
CA GLN A 58 -13.85 -6.88 24.65
C GLN A 58 -12.48 -7.23 25.23
N VAL A 59 -11.44 -6.47 24.89
CA VAL A 59 -10.09 -6.59 25.46
C VAL A 59 -10.10 -6.29 26.97
N CYS A 60 -10.74 -5.21 27.41
CA CYS A 60 -10.86 -4.87 28.83
C CYS A 60 -11.63 -5.93 29.64
N ARG A 61 -12.67 -6.55 29.05
CA ARG A 61 -13.38 -7.68 29.68
C ARG A 61 -12.47 -8.90 29.84
N TRP A 62 -11.69 -9.24 28.82
CA TRP A 62 -10.73 -10.33 28.88
C TRP A 62 -9.63 -10.07 29.91
N ILE A 63 -9.01 -8.89 29.90
CA ILE A 63 -7.99 -8.48 30.89
C ILE A 63 -8.55 -8.57 32.31
N ARG A 64 -9.75 -8.03 32.56
CA ARG A 64 -10.37 -8.06 33.89
C ARG A 64 -10.73 -9.49 34.33
N ALA A 65 -11.00 -10.41 33.41
CA ALA A 65 -11.23 -11.83 33.70
C ALA A 65 -9.91 -12.56 34.03
N VAL A 66 -8.85 -12.30 33.25
CA VAL A 66 -7.50 -12.84 33.50
C VAL A 66 -6.97 -12.35 34.84
N LEU A 67 -7.10 -11.05 35.12
CA LEU A 67 -6.71 -10.45 36.40
C LEU A 67 -7.50 -11.00 37.60
N ARG A 68 -8.76 -11.39 37.42
CA ARG A 68 -9.55 -12.03 38.50
C ARG A 68 -9.18 -13.49 38.72
N ARG A 69 -8.74 -14.20 37.68
CA ARG A 69 -8.31 -15.59 37.78
C ARG A 69 -6.97 -15.72 38.50
N TRP A 70 -6.13 -14.68 38.43
CA TRP A 70 -4.88 -14.62 39.15
C TRP A 70 -5.12 -13.86 40.46
N LYS A 71 -5.34 -14.58 41.56
CA LYS A 71 -5.43 -14.03 42.93
C LYS A 71 -4.08 -13.43 43.36
N ILE A 72 -3.67 -12.35 42.73
CA ILE A 72 -2.47 -11.61 43.10
C ILE A 72 -2.83 -10.76 44.34
N PRO A 73 -2.19 -10.98 45.49
CA PRO A 73 -2.44 -10.19 46.69
C PRO A 73 -2.19 -8.70 46.40
N PRO A 74 -3.00 -7.77 46.94
CA PRO A 74 -2.84 -6.33 46.69
C PRO A 74 -1.46 -5.78 47.08
N ALA A 75 -0.73 -6.50 47.95
CA ALA A 75 0.66 -6.19 48.31
C ALA A 75 1.65 -6.39 47.14
N VAL A 76 1.43 -7.38 46.27
CA VAL A 76 2.30 -7.68 45.12
C VAL A 76 2.11 -6.64 44.00
N TRP A 77 0.91 -6.05 43.87
CA TRP A 77 0.63 -4.99 42.89
C TRP A 77 1.37 -3.68 43.19
N LYS A 78 1.50 -3.31 44.47
CA LYS A 78 2.28 -2.14 44.89
C LYS A 78 3.79 -2.36 44.68
N ALA A 79 4.28 -3.57 44.90
CA ALA A 79 5.68 -3.91 44.64
C ALA A 79 6.03 -3.86 43.14
N LEU A 80 5.14 -4.36 42.26
CA LEU A 80 5.32 -4.35 40.81
C LEU A 80 5.22 -2.95 40.18
N LEU A 81 4.37 -2.05 40.70
CA LEU A 81 4.31 -0.67 40.22
C LEU A 81 5.54 0.16 40.63
N ILE A 82 6.13 -0.10 41.80
CA ILE A 82 7.35 0.59 42.25
C ILE A 82 8.58 0.09 41.48
N THR A 83 8.67 -1.20 41.13
CA THR A 83 9.76 -1.71 40.28
C THR A 83 9.62 -1.31 38.81
N ALA A 84 8.39 -1.14 38.29
CA ALA A 84 8.18 -0.69 36.92
C ALA A 84 8.52 0.81 36.70
N VAL A 85 8.41 1.67 37.72
CA VAL A 85 8.83 3.08 37.61
C VAL A 85 10.30 3.27 37.98
N GLY A 86 10.83 2.52 38.95
CA GLY A 86 12.25 2.58 39.33
C GLY A 86 13.21 2.02 38.28
N ALA A 87 12.82 0.98 37.55
CA ALA A 87 13.63 0.46 36.44
C ALA A 87 13.49 1.28 35.14
N PHE A 88 12.41 2.05 34.98
CA PHE A 88 12.20 2.85 33.76
C PHE A 88 12.96 4.18 33.74
N VAL A 89 13.46 4.64 34.91
CA VAL A 89 14.26 5.86 35.00
C VAL A 89 15.77 5.58 34.93
N ILE A 90 16.23 4.37 35.26
CA ILE A 90 17.68 4.05 35.29
C ILE A 90 18.17 3.38 33.99
N THR A 91 17.33 2.76 33.16
CA THR A 91 17.76 2.28 31.82
C THR A 91 17.79 3.40 30.76
N ARG A 92 17.86 4.66 31.17
CA ARG A 92 17.91 5.81 30.25
C ARG A 92 19.29 6.48 30.16
N TRP A 93 20.29 5.99 30.89
CA TRP A 93 21.61 6.63 31.00
C TRP A 93 22.71 5.56 31.05
N ASP A 94 23.00 4.95 29.90
CA ASP A 94 24.33 4.46 29.48
C ASP A 94 24.19 3.51 28.27
N PHE A 95 23.60 4.03 27.19
CA PHE A 95 24.07 3.61 25.88
C PHE A 95 24.99 4.73 25.40
N SER A 96 26.23 4.71 25.92
CA SER A 96 27.39 5.09 25.12
C SER A 96 27.40 4.15 23.92
N GLY A 97 26.50 4.42 22.97
CA GLY A 97 26.60 3.89 21.64
C GLY A 97 27.94 4.36 21.15
N SER A 98 28.85 3.41 20.95
CA SER A 98 29.88 3.57 19.94
C SER A 98 29.22 4.25 18.74
N PRO A 99 29.84 5.26 18.12
CA PRO A 99 29.39 5.70 16.82
C PRO A 99 29.56 4.48 15.91
N VAL A 100 28.51 3.65 15.80
CA VAL A 100 28.27 2.88 14.60
C VAL A 100 28.23 3.96 13.56
N ASP A 101 29.29 4.01 12.76
CA ASP A 101 29.29 4.68 11.47
C ASP A 101 27.91 4.42 10.89
N SER A 102 27.06 5.44 10.97
CA SER A 102 25.93 5.54 10.09
C SER A 102 26.62 5.67 8.76
N THR A 103 26.91 4.53 8.13
CA THR A 103 27.07 4.43 6.69
C THR A 103 25.95 5.29 6.18
N ALA A 104 26.29 6.48 5.69
CA ALA A 104 25.35 7.38 5.08
C ALA A 104 24.66 6.48 4.05
N SER A 105 23.44 6.05 4.37
CA SER A 105 22.68 5.18 3.50
C SER A 105 22.67 5.96 2.21
N GLN A 106 23.41 5.48 1.21
CA GLN A 106 23.54 6.21 -0.04
C GLN A 106 22.11 6.45 -0.48
N ARG A 107 21.75 7.72 -0.53
CA ARG A 107 20.41 8.13 -0.91
C ARG A 107 20.30 7.76 -2.38
N THR A 108 19.73 6.59 -2.66
CA THR A 108 19.53 6.13 -4.03
C THR A 108 18.29 6.82 -4.56
N ASP A 109 18.44 7.51 -5.68
CA ASP A 109 17.31 8.17 -6.31
C ASP A 109 16.29 7.15 -6.80
N CYS A 110 15.01 7.47 -6.65
CA CYS A 110 13.95 6.66 -7.22
C CYS A 110 14.09 6.66 -8.75
N PRO A 111 14.02 5.49 -9.42
CA PRO A 111 14.15 5.42 -10.87
C PRO A 111 13.18 6.37 -11.59
N SER A 112 13.66 7.12 -12.58
CA SER A 112 12.87 8.15 -13.28
C SER A 112 11.69 7.58 -14.06
N ASP A 113 11.80 6.32 -14.50
CA ASP A 113 10.72 5.57 -15.12
C ASP A 113 9.62 5.19 -14.12
N VAL A 114 9.88 5.26 -12.82
CA VAL A 114 8.90 5.09 -11.73
C VAL A 114 8.31 6.46 -11.34
N THR A 115 9.13 7.46 -11.09
CA THR A 115 8.67 8.79 -10.60
C THR A 115 7.74 9.52 -11.56
N ARG A 116 7.86 9.28 -12.87
CA ARG A 116 6.94 9.82 -13.89
C ARG A 116 5.45 9.44 -13.70
N TYR A 117 5.17 8.41 -12.91
CA TYR A 117 3.80 7.94 -12.63
C TYR A 117 3.25 8.49 -11.32
N PHE A 118 4.06 9.23 -10.56
CA PHE A 118 3.65 9.86 -9.31
C PHE A 118 3.14 11.27 -9.56
N ALA A 119 2.53 11.87 -8.53
CA ALA A 119 2.08 13.24 -8.60
C ALA A 119 3.29 14.20 -8.79
N PRO A 120 3.07 15.40 -9.38
CA PRO A 120 4.11 16.42 -9.47
C PRO A 120 4.74 16.70 -8.10
N GLY A 121 6.09 16.77 -8.05
CA GLY A 121 6.86 16.92 -6.81
C GLY A 121 7.52 15.64 -6.28
N ALA A 122 7.34 14.50 -6.97
CA ALA A 122 8.02 13.25 -6.67
C ALA A 122 9.29 13.01 -7.52
N GLU A 123 9.79 14.03 -8.22
CA GLU A 123 10.99 13.94 -9.08
C GLU A 123 12.25 13.63 -8.26
N ASP A 124 12.35 14.19 -7.06
CA ASP A 124 13.46 13.97 -6.11
C ASP A 124 13.15 12.85 -5.10
N ALA A 125 12.22 11.95 -5.45
CA ALA A 125 11.85 10.84 -4.58
C ALA A 125 13.04 9.90 -4.38
N VAL A 126 13.14 9.36 -3.16
CA VAL A 126 14.21 8.44 -2.76
C VAL A 126 13.69 7.02 -2.86
N LEU A 127 14.51 6.13 -3.41
CA LEU A 127 14.25 4.70 -3.38
C LEU A 127 14.34 4.21 -1.92
N VAL A 128 13.24 3.67 -1.41
CA VAL A 128 13.17 3.08 -0.07
C VAL A 128 13.52 1.60 -0.16
N GLU A 129 12.81 0.87 -1.01
CA GLU A 129 12.99 -0.57 -1.20
C GLU A 129 12.61 -0.95 -2.64
N ALA A 130 13.32 -1.93 -3.21
CA ALA A 130 12.95 -2.57 -4.46
C ALA A 130 12.94 -4.09 -4.30
N TYR A 131 12.03 -4.77 -4.98
CA TYR A 131 11.84 -6.20 -4.87
C TYR A 131 11.59 -6.85 -6.22
N HIS A 132 12.10 -8.08 -6.38
CA HIS A 132 11.68 -9.00 -7.44
C HIS A 132 10.93 -10.17 -6.84
N THR A 133 9.83 -10.54 -7.48
CA THR A 133 9.15 -11.81 -7.26
C THR A 133 9.27 -12.69 -8.52
N ALA A 134 8.58 -13.83 -8.53
CA ALA A 134 8.46 -14.63 -9.74
C ALA A 134 7.77 -13.83 -10.86
N SER A 135 6.70 -13.12 -10.52
CA SER A 135 5.82 -12.45 -11.49
C SER A 135 5.95 -10.93 -11.52
N PHE A 136 6.54 -10.29 -10.50
CA PHE A 136 6.48 -8.84 -10.31
C PHE A 136 7.83 -8.20 -10.01
N VAL A 137 7.92 -6.92 -10.35
CA VAL A 137 8.92 -5.97 -9.87
C VAL A 137 8.15 -4.95 -9.04
N VAL A 138 8.58 -4.72 -7.81
CA VAL A 138 7.96 -3.76 -6.89
C VAL A 138 8.99 -2.74 -6.47
N THR A 139 8.66 -1.46 -6.62
CA THR A 139 9.50 -0.35 -6.21
C THR A 139 8.72 0.53 -5.24
N ILE A 140 9.32 0.85 -4.10
CA ILE A 140 8.74 1.73 -3.08
C ILE A 140 9.64 2.95 -2.96
N CYS A 141 9.06 4.12 -3.21
CA CYS A 141 9.78 5.39 -3.13
C CYS A 141 9.14 6.34 -2.12
N GLN A 142 9.93 7.23 -1.55
CA GLN A 142 9.48 8.28 -0.64
C GLN A 142 9.74 9.64 -1.27
N ASP A 143 8.70 10.47 -1.38
CA ASP A 143 8.85 11.83 -1.90
C ASP A 143 9.39 12.81 -0.84
N ALA A 144 9.64 14.06 -1.25
CA ALA A 144 10.15 15.10 -0.35
C ALA A 144 9.18 15.46 0.80
N SER A 145 7.89 15.15 0.69
CA SER A 145 6.91 15.32 1.77
C SER A 145 6.93 14.17 2.78
N GLY A 146 7.68 13.10 2.49
CA GLY A 146 7.72 11.87 3.27
C GLY A 146 6.63 10.87 2.91
N ALA A 147 5.80 11.15 1.89
CA ALA A 147 4.77 10.22 1.45
C ALA A 147 5.38 9.06 0.66
N LEU A 148 4.88 7.85 0.91
CA LEU A 148 5.34 6.64 0.26
C LEU A 148 4.49 6.36 -0.98
N HIS A 149 5.16 5.92 -2.04
CA HIS A 149 4.56 5.54 -3.31
C HIS A 149 4.99 4.13 -3.67
N TYR A 150 4.02 3.32 -4.06
CA TYR A 150 4.19 1.94 -4.52
C TYR A 150 4.07 1.91 -6.04
N ASP A 151 5.05 1.32 -6.70
CA ASP A 151 5.03 0.99 -8.13
C ASP A 151 5.13 -0.54 -8.26
N GLY A 152 4.13 -1.17 -8.85
CA GLY A 152 4.10 -2.60 -9.11
C GLY A 152 4.00 -2.89 -10.60
N ARG A 153 4.94 -3.67 -11.12
CA ARG A 153 5.03 -4.03 -12.55
C ARG A 153 5.07 -5.54 -12.72
N LYS A 154 4.41 -6.06 -13.75
CA LYS A 154 4.63 -7.45 -14.17
C LYS A 154 6.01 -7.58 -14.81
N ARG A 155 6.77 -8.55 -14.33
CA ARG A 155 8.13 -8.81 -14.79
C ARG A 155 8.13 -9.33 -16.23
N GLY A 156 9.06 -8.85 -17.04
CA GLY A 156 9.22 -9.28 -18.45
C GLY A 156 8.11 -8.80 -19.40
N LEU A 157 7.22 -7.92 -18.95
CA LEU A 157 6.14 -7.35 -19.78
C LEU A 157 6.31 -5.84 -19.94
N PRO A 158 5.85 -5.27 -21.07
CA PRO A 158 5.87 -3.83 -21.27
C PRO A 158 5.00 -3.11 -20.23
N VAL A 159 5.35 -1.87 -19.88
CA VAL A 159 4.60 -1.03 -18.95
C VAL A 159 3.32 -0.52 -19.62
N THR A 160 2.17 -0.98 -19.15
CA THR A 160 0.84 -0.61 -19.64
C THR A 160 -0.13 -0.50 -18.46
N PRO A 161 -1.31 0.13 -18.61
CA PRO A 161 -2.31 0.18 -17.53
C PRO A 161 -2.79 -1.20 -17.01
N ARG A 162 -2.49 -2.30 -17.73
CA ARG A 162 -2.84 -3.67 -17.32
C ARG A 162 -1.69 -4.44 -16.65
N THR A 163 -0.47 -3.96 -16.82
CA THR A 163 0.78 -4.63 -16.38
C THR A 163 1.56 -3.79 -15.38
N HIS A 164 1.08 -2.59 -15.06
CA HIS A 164 1.69 -1.63 -14.16
C HIS A 164 0.62 -0.92 -13.34
N ILE A 165 0.96 -0.63 -12.09
CA ILE A 165 0.13 0.15 -11.18
C ILE A 165 1.03 1.02 -10.29
N ALA A 166 0.65 2.29 -10.12
CA ALA A 166 1.28 3.22 -9.19
C ALA A 166 0.23 3.69 -8.18
N LEU A 167 0.52 3.59 -6.89
CA LEU A 167 -0.42 3.87 -5.80
C LEU A 167 0.28 4.58 -4.62
N PRO A 168 -0.46 5.40 -3.84
CA PRO A 168 -0.02 5.78 -2.51
C PRO A 168 0.16 4.55 -1.64
N ALA A 169 1.24 4.54 -0.87
CA ALA A 169 1.58 3.49 0.08
C ALA A 169 1.61 4.02 1.51
N GLN A 170 1.48 3.11 2.46
CA GLN A 170 1.64 3.38 3.88
C GLN A 170 2.61 2.36 4.47
N LYS A 171 3.40 2.80 5.44
CA LYS A 171 4.21 1.90 6.25
C LYS A 171 3.41 1.48 7.48
N ASP A 172 3.42 0.20 7.77
CA ASP A 172 2.90 -0.37 9.01
C ASP A 172 3.98 -1.24 9.68
N PRO A 173 3.73 -1.78 10.89
CA PRO A 173 4.74 -2.58 11.59
C PRO A 173 5.19 -3.85 10.85
N PHE A 174 4.43 -4.29 9.83
CA PHE A 174 4.70 -5.50 9.07
C PHE A 174 5.25 -5.20 7.67
N GLY A 175 5.40 -3.94 7.28
CA GLY A 175 5.99 -3.54 6.00
C GLY A 175 5.20 -2.43 5.32
N HIS A 176 4.96 -2.59 4.02
CA HIS A 176 4.33 -1.57 3.18
C HIS A 176 3.02 -2.05 2.61
N VAL A 177 2.01 -1.18 2.62
CA VAL A 177 0.67 -1.47 2.10
C VAL A 177 0.21 -0.38 1.14
N ALA A 178 -0.22 -0.80 -0.05
CA ALA A 178 -0.91 0.05 -1.01
C ALA A 178 -2.32 -0.49 -1.25
N ARG A 179 -3.28 0.41 -1.50
CA ARG A 179 -4.71 0.04 -1.65
C ARG A 179 -5.30 0.65 -2.92
N ASN A 180 -6.10 -0.15 -3.63
CA ASN A 180 -6.91 0.31 -4.75
C ASN A 180 -8.30 -0.32 -4.66
N GLY A 181 -9.27 0.43 -4.12
CA GLY A 181 -10.61 -0.09 -3.84
C GLY A 181 -10.56 -1.27 -2.88
N THR A 182 -11.05 -2.44 -3.32
CA THR A 182 -11.05 -3.68 -2.53
C THR A 182 -9.72 -4.44 -2.59
N PHE A 183 -8.78 -4.00 -3.42
CA PHE A 183 -7.46 -4.61 -3.55
C PHE A 183 -6.48 -4.04 -2.53
N GLU A 184 -5.74 -4.93 -1.87
CA GLU A 184 -4.63 -4.60 -0.98
C GLU A 184 -3.36 -5.27 -1.50
N TYR A 185 -2.30 -4.49 -1.67
CA TYR A 185 -0.98 -4.91 -2.10
C TYR A 185 -0.05 -4.73 -0.91
N ARG A 186 0.43 -5.83 -0.34
CA ARG A 186 1.21 -5.83 0.89
C ARG A 186 2.58 -6.43 0.62
N MET A 187 3.62 -5.65 0.91
CA MET A 187 5.00 -6.11 1.02
C MET A 187 5.32 -6.32 2.50
N THR A 188 5.62 -7.56 2.88
CA THR A 188 6.02 -7.91 4.25
C THR A 188 7.33 -8.66 4.21
N GLY A 189 8.42 -7.97 4.57
CA GLY A 189 9.77 -8.50 4.45
C GLY A 189 10.02 -9.02 3.03
N SER A 190 10.24 -10.32 2.88
CA SER A 190 10.50 -11.01 1.62
C SER A 190 9.25 -11.64 0.99
N ARG A 191 8.08 -11.00 1.10
CA ARG A 191 6.82 -11.56 0.56
C ARG A 191 5.91 -10.47 0.01
N LEU A 192 5.37 -10.71 -1.19
CA LEU A 192 4.29 -9.93 -1.80
C LEU A 192 2.98 -10.70 -1.64
N VAL A 193 2.00 -10.09 -0.99
CA VAL A 193 0.64 -10.62 -0.89
C VAL A 193 -0.32 -9.61 -1.51
N VAL A 194 -1.09 -10.04 -2.51
CA VAL A 194 -2.18 -9.25 -3.09
C VAL A 194 -3.50 -9.91 -2.71
N THR A 195 -4.37 -9.15 -2.07
CA THR A 195 -5.71 -9.62 -1.70
C THR A 195 -6.79 -8.77 -2.36
N ASN A 196 -7.97 -9.35 -2.57
CA ASN A 196 -9.18 -8.65 -2.98
C ASN A 196 -10.31 -9.04 -2.03
N SER A 197 -10.82 -8.07 -1.25
CA SER A 197 -11.83 -8.31 -0.21
C SER A 197 -11.45 -9.47 0.73
N GLY A 198 -10.17 -9.55 1.11
CA GLY A 198 -9.63 -10.59 2.01
C GLY A 198 -9.28 -11.92 1.33
N ARG A 199 -9.65 -12.14 0.06
CA ARG A 199 -9.21 -13.32 -0.70
C ARG A 199 -7.81 -13.09 -1.26
N VAL A 200 -6.87 -13.99 -0.95
CA VAL A 200 -5.52 -13.98 -1.53
C VAL A 200 -5.59 -14.30 -3.03
N LEU A 201 -5.04 -13.41 -3.84
CA LEU A 201 -4.90 -13.56 -5.30
C LEU A 201 -3.46 -13.85 -5.71
N VAL A 202 -2.50 -13.24 -5.02
CA VAL A 202 -1.07 -13.44 -5.20
C VAL A 202 -0.45 -13.62 -3.82
N ASP A 203 0.42 -14.60 -3.71
CA ASP A 203 1.27 -14.81 -2.54
C ASP A 203 2.62 -15.35 -3.04
N GLU A 204 3.58 -14.46 -3.19
CA GLU A 204 4.89 -14.77 -3.79
C GLU A 204 6.02 -14.37 -2.86
N ALA A 205 7.08 -15.20 -2.85
CA ALA A 205 8.35 -14.79 -2.27
C ALA A 205 8.93 -13.62 -3.07
N ALA A 206 9.50 -12.67 -2.34
CA ALA A 206 10.14 -11.47 -2.85
C ALA A 206 11.59 -11.43 -2.41
N THR A 207 12.48 -11.18 -3.36
CA THR A 207 13.89 -10.90 -3.10
C THR A 207 14.07 -9.40 -3.05
N LEU A 208 14.57 -8.90 -1.92
CA LEU A 208 14.97 -7.51 -1.79
C LEU A 208 16.18 -7.28 -2.71
N ILE A 209 16.05 -6.27 -3.56
CA ILE A 209 17.10 -5.72 -4.40
C ILE A 209 17.39 -4.40 -3.72
N SER A 210 18.45 -4.38 -2.92
CA SER A 210 18.79 -3.18 -2.15
C SER A 210 18.83 -1.94 -3.07
N PRO A 211 18.48 -0.76 -2.56
CA PRO A 211 18.95 0.49 -3.15
C PRO A 211 20.49 0.56 -3.19
#